data_AF-A0A3A9GE16-F1
#
_entry.id   AF-A0A3A9GE16-F1
#
_cell.length_a   1.000
_cell.length_b   1.000
_cell.length_c   1.000
_cell.angle_alpha   90.00
_cell.angle_beta   90.00
_cell.angle_gamma   90.00
#
_symmetry.space_group_name_H-M   'P 1'
#
loop_
_entity.id
_entity.type
_entity.pdbx_description
1 polymer ?
#
loop_
_entity_poly.entity_id
_entity_poly.type
_entity_poly.pdbx_seq_one_letter_code
_entity_poly.pdbx_strand_id
1 'polypeptide(L)' 'MRSSSKPLQIKIVNYDKYTFTCGLIEYMGRDRKRKRSEIVDCLGRERLERIYRYADVLHCEPIAKAADEFIT' A
#
# COMPACT_ATOMS: atom_id res chain seq x y z
N MET A 1 40.56 -7.89 12.21
CA MET A 1 40.12 -6.51 11.94
C MET A 1 39.36 -6.55 10.61
N ARG A 2 38.04 -6.42 10.49
CA ARG A 2 37.11 -5.47 11.12
C ARG A 2 35.85 -6.21 11.57
N SER A 3 35.50 -6.05 12.84
CA SER A 3 34.12 -6.15 13.29
C SER A 3 33.35 -4.98 12.69
N SER A 4 32.22 -5.26 12.06
CA SER A 4 31.11 -4.32 11.93
C SER A 4 29.87 -5.15 11.71
N SER A 5 29.18 -5.42 12.81
CA SER A 5 27.81 -5.90 12.85
C SER A 5 26.98 -5.01 11.93
N LYS A 6 26.58 -5.53 10.77
CA LYS A 6 25.56 -4.86 9.98
C LYS A 6 24.27 -5.00 10.79
N PRO A 7 23.57 -3.90 11.12
CA PRO A 7 22.29 -4.00 11.80
C PRO A 7 21.37 -4.86 10.93
N LEU A 8 20.49 -5.62 11.58
CA LEU A 8 19.40 -6.36 10.96
C LEU A 8 18.53 -5.38 10.16
N GLN A 9 18.94 -5.07 8.93
CA GLN A 9 18.07 -4.45 7.96
C GLN A 9 17.06 -5.54 7.61
N ILE A 10 15.96 -5.51 8.37
CA ILE A 10 14.67 -6.06 7.97
C ILE A 10 14.59 -5.83 6.46
N LYS A 11 14.53 -6.92 5.69
CA LYS A 11 14.29 -6.87 4.26
C LYS A 11 12.95 -6.15 4.09
N ILE A 12 13.00 -4.82 3.97
CA ILE A 12 11.97 -4.06 3.27
C ILE A 12 12.17 -4.52 1.83
N VAL A 13 11.52 -5.64 1.50
CA VAL A 13 11.44 -6.13 0.13
C VAL A 13 10.88 -4.95 -0.65
N ASN A 14 11.66 -4.44 -1.60
CA ASN A 14 11.24 -3.39 -2.53
C ASN A 14 9.94 -3.86 -3.19
N TYR A 15 8.81 -3.46 -2.61
CA TYR A 15 7.51 -3.70 -3.17
C TYR A 15 7.23 -2.50 -4.06
N ASP A 16 7.25 -2.73 -5.37
CA ASP A 16 7.05 -1.67 -6.35
C ASP A 16 5.71 -0.95 -6.07
N LYS A 17 5.69 0.38 -6.19
CA LYS A 17 4.52 1.24 -5.91
C LYS A 17 3.23 0.73 -6.56
N TYR A 18 3.37 0.16 -7.76
CA TYR A 18 2.28 -0.47 -8.49
C TYR A 18 1.69 -1.63 -7.70
N THR A 19 2.55 -2.51 -7.21
CA THR A 19 2.17 -3.69 -6.42
C THR A 19 1.50 -3.28 -5.11
N PHE A 20 1.97 -2.22 -4.43
CA PHE A 20 1.28 -1.65 -3.25
C PHE A 20 -0.11 -1.16 -3.58
N THR A 21 -0.19 -0.31 -4.59
CA THR A 21 -1.45 0.30 -5.01
C THR A 21 -2.47 -0.78 -5.39
N CYS A 22 -2.08 -1.78 -6.19
CA CYS A 22 -2.95 -2.88 -6.57
C CYS A 22 -3.35 -3.76 -5.38
N GLY A 23 -2.41 -4.05 -4.47
CA GLY A 23 -2.67 -4.82 -3.26
C GLY A 23 -3.66 -4.13 -2.33
N LEU A 24 -3.53 -2.82 -2.16
CA LEU A 24 -4.45 -2.01 -1.37
C LEU A 24 -5.85 -2.02 -1.99
N ILE A 25 -5.98 -1.83 -3.30
CA ILE A 25 -7.27 -1.89 -4.02
C ILE A 25 -7.93 -3.27 -3.89
N GLU A 26 -7.15 -4.34 -4.03
CA GLU A 26 -7.64 -5.72 -3.83
C GLU A 26 -8.12 -5.93 -2.39
N TYR A 27 -7.37 -5.46 -1.39
CA TYR A 27 -7.77 -5.54 0.01
C TYR A 27 -9.10 -4.82 0.26
N MET A 28 -9.23 -3.57 -0.18
CA MET A 28 -10.46 -2.78 -0.03
C MET A 28 -11.65 -3.44 -0.75
N GLY A 29 -11.42 -4.06 -1.91
CA GLY A 29 -12.44 -4.81 -2.63
C GLY A 29 -12.95 -6.02 -1.84
N ARG A 30 -12.04 -6.78 -1.20
CA ARG A 30 -12.41 -7.93 -0.36
C ARG A 30 -13.14 -7.50 0.90
N ASP A 31 -12.63 -6.47 1.59
CA ASP A 31 -13.23 -5.92 2.81
C ASP A 31 -14.68 -5.47 2.58
N ARG A 32 -14.91 -4.76 1.46
CA ARG A 32 -16.24 -4.23 1.10
C ARG A 32 -17.10 -5.18 0.27
N LYS A 33 -16.59 -6.37 -0.06
CA LYS A 33 -17.22 -7.35 -0.96
C LYS A 33 -17.64 -6.72 -2.31
N ARG A 34 -16.78 -5.85 -2.84
CA ARG A 34 -16.96 -5.15 -4.13
C ARG A 34 -15.89 -5.55 -5.12
N LYS A 35 -16.16 -5.37 -6.41
CA LYS A 35 -15.15 -5.57 -7.45
C LYS A 35 -14.08 -4.49 -7.37
N ARG A 36 -12.85 -4.81 -7.78
CA ARG A 36 -11.75 -3.83 -7.86
C ARG A 36 -12.12 -2.60 -8.70
N SER A 37 -12.89 -2.77 -9.77
CA SER A 37 -13.36 -1.65 -10.61
C SER A 37 -14.21 -0.68 -9.81
N GLU A 38 -15.14 -1.17 -9.00
CA GLU A 38 -15.99 -0.33 -8.16
C GLU A 38 -15.17 0.43 -7.11
N ILE A 39 -14.12 -0.19 -6.57
CA ILE A 39 -13.18 0.48 -5.66
C ILE A 39 -12.42 1.60 -6.37
N VAL A 40 -11.88 1.32 -7.56
CA VAL A 40 -11.18 2.33 -8.39
C VAL A 40 -12.09 3.51 -8.71
N ASP A 41 -13.35 3.22 -9.09
CA ASP A 41 -14.35 4.25 -9.38
C ASP A 41 -14.71 5.07 -8.14
N CYS A 42 -14.85 4.42 -6.96
CA CYS A 42 -15.12 5.10 -5.69
C CYS A 42 -13.94 5.97 -5.21
N LEU A 43 -12.70 5.52 -5.42
CA LEU A 43 -11.51 6.29 -5.06
C LEU A 43 -11.37 7.52 -5.95
N GLY A 44 -11.63 7.36 -7.24
CA GLY A 44 -11.37 8.39 -8.23
C GLY A 44 -9.87 8.69 -8.40
N ARG A 45 -9.58 9.53 -9.40
CA ARG A 45 -8.21 9.80 -9.85
C ARG A 45 -7.32 10.41 -8.77
N GLU A 46 -7.82 11.39 -8.03
CA GLU A 46 -7.03 12.12 -7.03
C GLU A 46 -6.53 11.20 -5.90
N ARG A 47 -7.40 10.35 -5.37
CA ARG A 47 -7.03 9.41 -4.30
C ARG A 47 -6.09 8.33 -4.82
N LEU A 48 -6.31 7.81 -6.03
CA LEU A 48 -5.40 6.85 -6.66
C LEU A 48 -4.01 7.43 -6.89
N GLU A 49 -3.93 8.68 -7.37
CA GLU A 49 -2.66 9.38 -7.54
C GLU A 49 -1.95 9.60 -6.20
N ARG A 50 -2.70 9.88 -5.13
CA ARG A 50 -2.16 10.01 -3.77
C ARG A 50 -1.64 8.66 -3.24
N ILE A 51 -2.39 7.58 -3.38
CA ILE A 51 -1.95 6.22 -3.00
C ILE A 51 -0.66 5.86 -3.74
N TYR A 52 -0.63 6.06 -5.06
CA TYR A 52 0.53 5.72 -5.88
C TYR A 52 1.76 6.58 -5.53
N ARG A 53 1.56 7.88 -5.30
CA ARG A 53 2.62 8.83 -4.92
C ARG A 53 3.25 8.48 -3.57
N TYR A 54 2.42 8.10 -2.60
CA TYR A 54 2.84 7.85 -1.22
C TYR A 54 2.99 6.35 -0.88
N ALA A 55 2.97 5.45 -1.87
CA ALA A 55 3.13 4.01 -1.66
C ALA A 55 4.41 3.65 -0.88
N ASP A 56 5.50 4.41 -1.07
CA ASP A 56 6.77 4.21 -0.34
C ASP A 56 6.66 4.53 1.17
N VAL A 57 5.64 5.27 1.58
CA VAL A 57 5.40 5.59 3.00
C VAL A 57 4.28 4.70 3.54
N LEU A 58 3.22 4.51 2.76
CA LEU A 58 2.06 3.71 3.15
C LEU A 58 2.40 2.23 3.36
N HIS A 59 3.40 1.67 2.68
CA HIS A 59 3.81 0.27 2.89
C HIS A 59 4.49 0.02 4.24
N CYS A 60 4.88 1.07 4.98
CA CYS A 60 5.37 0.95 6.34
C CYS A 60 4.25 0.66 7.34
N GLU A 61 2.99 0.93 6.97
CA GLU A 61 1.83 0.73 7.80
C GLU A 61 1.11 -0.60 7.46
N PRO A 62 0.34 -1.17 8.41
CA PRO A 62 -0.54 -2.29 8.10
C PRO A 62 -1.54 -1.94 6.98
N ILE A 63 -1.74 -2.83 6.02
CA ILE A 63 -2.63 -2.58 4.86
C ILE A 63 -4.06 -2.21 5.26
N ALA A 64 -4.56 -2.74 6.38
CA ALA A 64 -5.87 -2.41 6.93
C ALA A 64 -5.95 -0.94 7.36
N LYS A 65 -4.91 -0.44 8.05
CA LYS A 65 -4.84 0.97 8.47
C LYS A 65 -4.72 1.90 7.26
N ALA A 66 -3.90 1.54 6.28
CA ALA A 66 -3.81 2.30 5.04
C ALA A 66 -5.16 2.35 4.32
N ALA A 67 -5.91 1.24 4.28
CA ALA A 67 -7.22 1.19 3.67
C ALA A 67 -8.24 2.13 4.36
N ASP A 68 -8.24 2.17 5.68
CA ASP A 68 -9.12 3.06 6.46
C ASP A 68 -8.89 4.55 6.16
N GLU A 69 -7.68 4.96 5.74
CA GLU A 69 -7.41 6.34 5.33
C GLU A 69 -8.08 6.74 4.00
N PHE A 70 -8.42 5.78 3.14
CA PHE A 70 -8.95 6.04 1.80
C PHE A 70 -10.40 5.59 1.60
N ILE A 71 -10.94 4.79 2.52
CA ILE A 71 -12.35 4.39 2.51
C ILE A 71 -13.18 5.40 3.32
N THR A 72 -14.00 6.21 2.64
CA THR A 72 -15.05 7.05 3.26
C THR A 72 -16.39 6.73 2.61
#